data_AF-A0A8J6TNQ6-F1
#
_entry.id   AF-A0A8J6TNQ6-F1
#
_cell.length_a   1.000
_cell.length_b   1.000
_cell.length_c   1.000
_cell.angle_alpha   90.00
_cell.angle_beta   90.00
_cell.angle_gamma   90.00
#
_symmetry.space_group_name_H-M   'P 1'
#
loop_
_entity.id
_entity.type
_entity.pdbx_description
1 polymer ?
#
loop_
_entity_poly.entity_id
_entity_poly.type
_entity_poly.pdbx_seq_one_letter_code
_entity_poly.pdbx_strand_id
1 'polypeptide(L)'
;MTPKKLTRRRFLKDLTLTCTCSSLYVQTLAAGGAWGKTHQGTGSKDTAAMEYRTLGKTGLKVSALSFGVMRLTEPAVLFQALDMGINYFDTAHVYQNGNNEKMLG
;
A
#
# COMPACT_ATOMS: atom_id res chain seq x y z
N MET A 1 31.50 25.26 4.20
CA MET A 1 30.65 24.84 3.06
C MET A 1 29.32 24.32 3.60
N THR A 2 28.24 25.08 3.41
CA THR A 2 26.91 24.75 3.94
C THR A 2 26.25 23.66 3.09
N PRO A 3 25.71 22.57 3.66
CA PRO A 3 25.09 21.50 2.87
C PRO A 3 23.84 22.04 2.17
N LYS A 4 23.79 21.92 0.84
CA LYS A 4 22.67 22.40 0.03
C LYS A 4 21.46 21.50 0.25
N LYS A 5 20.31 22.08 0.65
CA LYS A 5 19.04 21.36 0.85
C LYS A 5 18.55 20.74 -0.46
N LEU A 6 18.26 19.44 -0.44
CA LEU A 6 17.62 18.71 -1.54
C LEU A 6 16.15 19.15 -1.66
N THR A 7 15.75 19.62 -2.84
CA THR A 7 14.36 19.99 -3.16
C THR A 7 13.85 19.14 -4.34
N ARG A 8 12.54 18.84 -4.41
CA ARG A 8 11.93 18.02 -5.48
C ARG A 8 12.33 18.46 -6.89
N ARG A 9 12.34 19.77 -7.14
CA ARG A 9 12.73 20.35 -8.43
C ARG A 9 14.22 20.18 -8.73
N ARG A 10 15.07 20.19 -7.70
CA ARG A 10 16.51 19.93 -7.84
C ARG A 10 16.76 18.46 -8.14
N PHE A 11 16.09 17.57 -7.41
CA PHE A 11 16.16 16.13 -7.62
C PHE A 11 15.77 15.71 -9.05
N LEU A 12 14.67 16.26 -9.59
CA LEU A 12 14.25 15.95 -10.96
C LEU A 12 15.24 16.50 -12.00
N LYS A 13 15.82 17.69 -11.78
CA LYS A 13 16.84 18.25 -12.67
C LYS A 13 18.12 17.43 -12.65
N ASP A 14 18.56 17.01 -11.46
CA ASP A 14 19.74 16.18 -11.29
C ASP A 14 19.49 14.81 -11.95
N LEU A 15 18.34 14.17 -11.72
CA LEU A 15 17.96 12.90 -12.36
C LEU A 15 17.93 12.98 -13.90
N THR A 16 17.37 14.04 -14.47
CA THR A 16 17.35 14.23 -15.94
C THR A 16 18.74 14.45 -16.53
N LEU A 17 19.66 15.04 -15.76
CA LEU A 17 21.04 15.27 -16.19
C LEU A 17 21.89 13.99 -16.09
N THR A 18 21.65 13.14 -15.09
CA THR A 18 22.36 11.86 -14.93
C THR A 18 21.94 10.83 -16.00
N CYS A 19 20.69 10.88 -16.47
CA CYS A 19 20.18 9.94 -17.47
C CYS A 19 20.69 10.20 -18.90
N THR A 20 21.16 11.40 -19.24
CA THR A 20 21.66 11.71 -20.60
C THR A 20 23.18 11.55 -20.76
N CYS A 21 23.94 11.42 -19.68
CA CYS A 21 25.39 11.11 -19.70
C CYS A 21 25.70 9.64 -19.34
N SER A 22 24.70 8.76 -19.43
CA SER A 22 24.67 7.41 -18.87
C SER A 22 25.27 6.31 -19.77
N SER A 23 26.28 6.59 -20.60
CA SER A 23 27.14 5.51 -21.13
C SER A 23 28.42 5.31 -20.31
N LEU A 24 28.85 6.30 -19.51
CA LEU A 24 30.08 6.23 -18.71
C LEU A 24 29.88 6.36 -17.20
N TYR A 25 28.70 6.81 -16.73
CA TYR A 25 28.46 7.01 -15.29
C TYR A 25 27.68 5.87 -14.59
N VAL A 26 27.09 4.95 -15.36
CA VAL A 26 26.35 3.80 -14.79
C VAL A 26 27.29 2.83 -14.05
N GLN A 27 28.55 2.73 -14.48
CA GLN A 27 29.53 1.84 -13.83
C GLN A 27 30.03 2.35 -12.47
N THR A 28 30.08 3.65 -12.22
CA THR A 28 30.55 4.19 -10.93
C THR A 28 29.50 4.13 -9.82
N LEU A 29 28.20 4.18 -10.17
CA LEU A 29 27.12 4.01 -9.19
C LEU A 29 26.86 2.55 -8.82
N ALA A 30 27.14 1.59 -9.72
CA ALA A 30 27.08 0.17 -9.41
C ALA A 30 28.16 -0.26 -8.40
N ALA A 31 29.32 0.42 -8.38
CA ALA A 31 30.40 0.17 -7.42
C ALA A 31 30.16 0.82 -6.03
N GLY A 32 29.21 1.75 -5.93
CA GLY A 32 28.95 2.56 -4.73
C GLY A 32 27.93 2.00 -3.74
N GLY A 33 27.52 0.72 -3.87
CA GLY A 33 26.74 0.01 -2.84
C GLY A 33 25.43 0.66 -2.41
N ALA A 34 24.87 1.56 -3.23
CA ALA A 34 23.69 2.37 -2.90
C ALA A 34 22.45 1.99 -3.73
N TRP A 35 22.40 0.76 -4.25
CA TRP A 35 21.11 0.18 -4.61
C TRP A 35 20.46 -0.31 -3.33
N GLY A 36 19.42 0.44 -2.93
CA GLY A 36 18.76 0.35 -1.64
C GLY A 36 18.53 -1.08 -1.19
N LYS A 37 18.80 -1.30 0.10
CA LYS A 37 18.40 -2.50 0.81
C LYS A 37 16.96 -2.81 0.43
N THR A 38 16.74 -3.92 -0.26
CA THR A 38 15.41 -4.52 -0.35
C THR A 38 14.92 -4.63 1.09
N HIS A 39 13.87 -3.89 1.44
CA HIS A 39 13.15 -4.13 2.66
C HIS A 39 12.57 -5.54 2.53
N GLN A 40 13.33 -6.55 2.98
CA GLN A 40 12.76 -7.85 3.32
C GLN A 40 11.75 -7.55 4.41
N GLY A 41 10.48 -7.46 4.02
CA GLY A 41 9.38 -7.41 4.96
C GLY A 41 9.52 -8.62 5.86
N THR A 42 9.84 -8.39 7.13
CA THR A 42 9.74 -9.38 8.19
C THR A 42 8.27 -9.65 8.43
N GLY A 43 7.63 -10.38 7.52
CA GLY A 43 6.31 -10.96 7.71
C GLY A 43 6.46 -12.08 8.72
N SER A 44 6.17 -11.79 9.98
CA SER A 44 5.99 -12.81 11.02
C SER A 44 5.04 -13.88 10.48
N LYS A 45 5.49 -15.13 10.42
CA LYS A 45 4.69 -16.31 10.07
C LYS A 45 3.83 -16.81 11.24
N ASP A 46 3.40 -15.90 12.11
CA ASP A 46 2.25 -16.15 12.98
C ASP A 46 1.09 -15.41 12.36
N THR A 47 0.20 -16.15 11.68
CA THR A 47 -1.11 -15.62 11.31
C THR A 47 -1.86 -15.38 12.63
N ALA A 48 -1.73 -14.18 13.18
CA ALA A 48 -2.49 -13.78 14.35
C ALA A 48 -3.98 -13.95 14.01
N ALA A 49 -4.69 -14.71 14.84
CA ALA A 49 -6.13 -14.91 14.66
C ALA A 49 -6.86 -13.55 14.70
N MET A 50 -7.92 -13.41 13.91
CA MET A 50 -8.71 -12.17 13.85
C MET A 50 -9.32 -11.84 15.22
N GLU A 51 -9.06 -10.63 15.73
CA GLU A 51 -9.71 -10.10 16.94
C GLU A 51 -11.09 -9.53 16.58
N TYR A 52 -12.10 -9.72 17.44
CA TYR A 52 -13.44 -9.15 17.27
C TYR A 52 -13.82 -8.22 18.43
N ARG A 53 -14.37 -7.05 18.10
CA ARG A 53 -14.80 -6.02 19.06
C ARG A 53 -16.30 -5.75 18.94
N THR A 54 -16.93 -5.32 20.03
CA THR A 54 -18.34 -4.95 20.00
C THR A 54 -18.50 -3.56 19.36
N LEU A 55 -19.37 -3.44 18.37
CA LEU A 55 -19.65 -2.17 17.69
C LEU A 55 -20.56 -1.30 18.57
N GLY A 56 -19.94 -0.40 19.35
CA GLY A 56 -20.67 0.51 20.23
C GLY A 56 -21.61 -0.22 21.19
N LYS A 57 -22.87 0.23 21.26
CA LYS A 57 -23.93 -0.39 22.09
C LYS A 57 -24.83 -1.37 21.31
N THR A 58 -24.46 -1.73 20.09
CA THR A 58 -25.30 -2.57 19.21
C THR A 58 -25.27 -4.05 19.58
N GLY A 59 -24.23 -4.49 20.30
CA GLY A 59 -23.99 -5.92 20.57
C GLY A 59 -23.36 -6.69 19.40
N LEU A 60 -23.26 -6.09 18.20
CA LEU A 60 -22.64 -6.73 17.04
C LEU A 60 -21.13 -6.88 17.23
N LYS A 61 -20.58 -8.05 16.91
CA LYS A 61 -19.14 -8.32 16.93
C LYS A 61 -18.55 -8.11 15.53
N VAL A 62 -17.69 -7.11 15.40
CA VAL A 62 -17.00 -6.77 14.15
C VAL A 62 -15.51 -7.07 14.27
N SER A 63 -14.87 -7.45 13.17
CA SER A 63 -13.42 -7.62 13.11
C SER A 63 -12.72 -6.32 13.52
N ALA A 64 -11.64 -6.43 14.29
CA ALA A 64 -10.87 -5.27 14.75
C ALA A 64 -10.24 -4.49 13.59
N LEU A 65 -10.04 -5.17 12.45
CA LEU A 65 -9.70 -4.60 11.16
C LEU A 65 -10.93 -4.68 10.23
N SER A 66 -11.31 -3.55 9.64
CA SER A 66 -12.36 -3.48 8.61
C SER A 66 -11.76 -3.32 7.22
N PHE A 67 -12.54 -3.65 6.19
CA PHE A 67 -12.10 -3.52 4.80
C PHE A 67 -12.95 -2.52 4.03
N GLY A 68 -12.33 -1.40 3.63
CA GLY A 68 -12.96 -0.39 2.78
C GLY A 68 -12.87 -0.79 1.31
N VAL A 69 -14.01 -0.91 0.65
CA VAL A 69 -14.08 -1.44 -0.72
C VAL A 69 -14.12 -0.36 -1.81
N MET A 70 -13.94 0.93 -1.48
CA MET A 70 -14.05 2.07 -2.41
C MET A 70 -13.37 1.88 -3.77
N ARG A 71 -12.20 1.23 -3.81
CA ARG A 71 -11.41 0.98 -5.03
C ARG A 71 -11.27 -0.51 -5.36
N LEU A 72 -12.05 -1.37 -4.70
CA LEU A 72 -12.02 -2.80 -4.93
C LEU A 72 -12.60 -3.10 -6.30
N THR A 73 -11.77 -3.61 -7.21
CA THR A 73 -12.21 -4.06 -8.54
C THR A 73 -12.23 -5.57 -8.65
N GLU A 74 -11.48 -6.27 -7.79
CA GLU A 74 -11.26 -7.70 -7.91
C GLU A 74 -11.93 -8.49 -6.78
N PRO A 75 -12.96 -9.31 -7.07
CA PRO A 75 -13.65 -10.12 -6.07
C PRO A 75 -12.76 -11.08 -5.29
N ALA A 76 -11.68 -11.63 -5.88
CA ALA A 76 -10.78 -12.53 -5.16
C ALA A 76 -10.17 -11.90 -3.89
N VAL A 77 -9.93 -10.59 -3.90
CA VAL A 77 -9.40 -9.88 -2.71
C VAL A 77 -10.45 -9.81 -1.60
N LEU A 78 -11.74 -9.69 -1.96
CA LEU A 78 -12.84 -9.75 -1.00
C LEU A 78 -12.93 -11.12 -0.34
N PHE A 79 -12.87 -12.20 -1.13
CA PHE A 79 -12.90 -13.57 -0.60
C PHE A 79 -11.69 -13.86 0.28
N GLN A 80 -10.50 -13.39 -0.11
CA GLN A 80 -9.32 -13.53 0.74
C GLN A 80 -9.46 -12.80 2.08
N ALA A 81 -10.10 -11.63 2.09
CA ALA A 81 -10.39 -10.89 3.32
C ALA A 81 -11.40 -11.65 4.21
N LEU A 82 -12.41 -12.28 3.62
CA LEU A 82 -13.35 -13.16 4.32
C LEU A 82 -12.64 -14.36 4.95
N ASP A 83 -11.75 -15.02 4.22
CA ASP A 83 -10.95 -16.15 4.71
C ASP A 83 -10.02 -15.75 5.87
N MET A 84 -9.57 -14.49 5.89
CA MET A 84 -8.80 -13.91 6.99
C MET A 84 -9.66 -13.55 8.21
N GLY A 85 -10.98 -13.70 8.13
CA GLY A 85 -11.93 -13.46 9.23
C GLY A 85 -12.51 -12.04 9.28
N ILE A 86 -12.27 -11.20 8.26
CA ILE A 86 -12.86 -9.86 8.20
C ILE A 86 -14.35 -10.00 7.92
N ASN A 87 -15.18 -9.39 8.76
CA ASN A 87 -16.64 -9.44 8.64
C ASN A 87 -17.29 -8.05 8.52
N TYR A 88 -16.49 -6.99 8.45
CA TYR A 88 -16.97 -5.62 8.37
C TYR A 88 -16.38 -4.92 7.13
N PHE A 89 -17.26 -4.67 6.16
CA PHE A 89 -16.94 -4.08 4.86
C PHE A 89 -17.62 -2.71 4.71
N ASP A 90 -16.83 -1.69 4.38
CA ASP A 90 -17.32 -0.32 4.21
C ASP A 90 -17.48 0.02 2.73
N THR A 91 -18.70 0.44 2.36
CA THR A 91 -19.11 0.85 1.01
C THR A 91 -19.89 2.16 1.04
N ALA A 92 -20.08 2.77 -0.12
CA ALA A 92 -20.93 3.94 -0.30
C ALA A 92 -21.47 4.02 -1.74
N HIS A 93 -22.63 4.63 -1.90
CA HIS A 93 -23.31 4.78 -3.20
C HIS A 93 -22.44 5.40 -4.31
N VAL A 94 -21.56 6.35 -3.97
CA VAL A 94 -20.68 7.02 -4.95
C VAL A 94 -19.46 6.17 -5.35
N TYR A 95 -19.16 5.10 -4.62
CA TYR A 95 -17.98 4.28 -4.87
C TYR A 95 -18.09 3.59 -6.22
N GLN A 96 -17.06 3.81 -7.06
CA GLN A 96 -17.02 3.37 -8.45
C GLN A 96 -18.28 3.72 -9.24
N ASN A 97 -18.84 4.91 -8.99
CA ASN A 97 -20.04 5.40 -9.66
C ASN A 97 -21.25 4.44 -9.49
N GLY A 98 -21.42 3.91 -8.27
CA GLY A 98 -22.49 2.98 -7.89
C GLY A 98 -22.24 1.52 -8.27
N ASN A 99 -21.10 1.19 -8.89
CA ASN A 99 -20.79 -0.19 -9.25
C ASN A 99 -20.17 -1.00 -8.11
N ASN A 100 -19.67 -0.33 -7.07
CA ASN A 100 -19.02 -1.02 -5.96
C ASN A 100 -20.00 -1.89 -5.15
N GLU A 101 -21.21 -1.38 -4.91
CA GLU A 101 -22.27 -2.13 -4.22
C GLU A 101 -22.69 -3.38 -5.02
N LYS A 102 -22.76 -3.28 -6.35
CA LYS A 102 -23.08 -4.43 -7.24
C LYS A 102 -22.01 -5.53 -7.23
N MET A 103 -20.75 -5.17 -7.05
CA MET A 103 -19.66 -6.14 -6.94
C MET A 103 -19.66 -6.83 -5.56
N LEU A 104 -20.13 -6.12 -4.53
CA LEU A 104 -20.32 -6.65 -3.18
C LEU A 104 -21.53 -7.59 -3.06
N GLY A 105 -22.64 -7.32 -3.77
CA GLY A 105 -23.92 -8.05 -3.61
C GLY A 105 -24.90 -7.91 -4.77
#